data_AF-H2LZX6-F1
#
_entry.id   AF-H2LZX6-F1
#
_cell.length_a   1.000
_cell.length_b   1.000
_cell.length_c   1.000
_cell.angle_alpha   90.00
_cell.angle_beta   90.00
_cell.angle_gamma   90.00
#
_symmetry.space_group_name_H-M   'P 1'
#
loop_
_entity.id
_entity.type
_entity.pdbx_description
1 polymer ?
#
loop_
_entity_poly.entity_id
_entity_poly.type
_entity_poly.pdbx_seq_one_letter_code
_entity_poly.pdbx_strand_id
1 'polypeptide(L)'
;MALPAPLRSIQHYLRTAQEHEKRDPVVAYYCRLYAMQTGMKLDSKTPECRKFLVKLMDQLETMKKEFSDNESITQEVVGNAHIENYALKLFLYADNEDRAERFHKNMIKSFFTSSLLLDVLSVFGELSEENVKHRKYARWKATYIHNCLKNGETPQPGPIGMDEDEEAGGNPVQPESPPSTNYNNIQIPPGAHAPANTPADLPPPAGGLQLSADDFTKAQKYCKYAGSALQYEDVGTAIQNLQKALKLLTTGKE
;
A
#
# COMPACT_ATOMS: atom_id res chain seq x y z
N MET A 1 -5.68 24.13 -9.40
CA MET A 1 -6.96 23.99 -10.13
C MET A 1 -8.00 23.60 -9.10
N ALA A 2 -9.12 24.33 -9.03
CA ALA A 2 -10.16 24.00 -8.08
C ALA A 2 -10.78 22.65 -8.47
N LEU A 3 -10.92 21.74 -7.49
CA LEU A 3 -11.58 20.46 -7.69
C LEU A 3 -13.10 20.69 -7.71
N PRO A 4 -13.82 20.25 -8.75
CA PRO A 4 -15.28 20.35 -8.80
C PRO A 4 -15.94 19.66 -7.59
N ALA A 5 -17.07 20.21 -7.12
CA ALA A 5 -17.78 19.66 -5.97
C ALA A 5 -18.18 18.17 -6.12
N PRO A 6 -18.63 17.69 -7.31
CA PRO A 6 -18.94 16.28 -7.51
C PRO A 6 -17.73 15.34 -7.37
N LEU A 7 -16.50 15.88 -7.50
CA LEU A 7 -15.25 15.13 -7.46
C LEU A 7 -14.55 15.21 -6.09
N ARG A 8 -15.21 15.70 -5.03
CA ARG A 8 -14.59 15.79 -3.69
C ARG A 8 -14.10 14.46 -3.14
N SER A 9 -14.75 13.35 -3.49
CA SER A 9 -14.33 12.00 -3.07
C SER A 9 -12.95 11.62 -3.60
N ILE A 10 -12.52 12.14 -4.76
CA ILE A 10 -11.18 11.88 -5.31
C ILE A 10 -10.10 12.84 -4.79
N GLN A 11 -10.46 13.83 -3.97
CA GLN A 11 -9.55 14.88 -3.50
C GLN A 11 -8.34 14.33 -2.74
N HIS A 12 -8.58 13.37 -1.85
CA HIS A 12 -7.54 12.80 -1.01
C HIS A 12 -6.51 12.00 -1.82
N TYR A 13 -6.94 11.33 -2.88
CA TYR A 13 -6.06 10.59 -3.80
C TYR A 13 -5.18 11.54 -4.61
N LEU A 14 -5.76 12.64 -5.13
CA LEU A 14 -5.02 13.66 -5.87
C LEU A 14 -3.98 14.38 -5.00
N ARG A 15 -4.33 14.67 -3.74
CA ARG A 15 -3.37 15.23 -2.78
C ARG A 15 -2.23 14.25 -2.50
N THR A 16 -2.57 12.98 -2.28
CA THR A 16 -1.57 11.92 -2.06
C THR A 16 -0.63 11.80 -3.27
N ALA A 17 -1.15 11.90 -4.50
CA ALA A 17 -0.35 11.90 -5.71
C ALA A 17 0.65 13.07 -5.77
N GLN A 18 0.21 14.29 -5.43
CA GLN A 18 1.09 15.47 -5.40
C GLN A 18 2.22 15.34 -4.38
N GLU A 19 1.93 14.74 -3.22
CA GLU A 19 2.94 14.50 -2.18
C GLU A 19 4.00 13.48 -2.61
N HIS A 20 3.62 12.51 -3.44
CA HIS A 20 4.51 11.45 -3.91
C HIS A 20 5.18 11.77 -5.24
N GLU A 21 4.76 12.82 -5.96
CA GLU A 21 5.27 13.14 -7.30
C GLU A 21 6.80 13.26 -7.39
N LYS A 22 7.47 13.76 -6.34
CA LYS A 22 8.93 13.83 -6.27
C LYS A 22 9.61 12.64 -5.59
N ARG A 23 8.87 11.90 -4.76
CA ARG A 23 9.43 10.83 -3.91
C ARG A 23 9.29 9.47 -4.55
N ASP A 24 8.12 9.24 -5.11
CA ASP A 24 7.71 8.01 -5.75
C ASP A 24 6.74 8.34 -6.91
N PRO A 25 7.27 8.56 -8.12
CA PRO A 25 6.46 8.85 -9.30
C PRO A 25 5.46 7.75 -9.65
N VAL A 26 5.74 6.50 -9.25
CA VAL A 26 4.88 5.33 -9.50
C VAL A 26 3.62 5.45 -8.65
N VAL A 27 3.77 5.72 -7.35
CA VAL A 27 2.63 5.99 -6.45
C VAL A 27 1.81 7.17 -6.95
N ALA A 28 2.46 8.25 -7.37
CA ALA A 28 1.78 9.41 -7.90
C ALA A 28 0.98 9.11 -9.18
N TYR A 29 1.53 8.28 -10.06
CA TYR A 29 0.86 7.83 -11.29
C TYR A 29 -0.40 7.02 -10.96
N TYR A 30 -0.29 5.98 -10.12
CA TYR A 30 -1.44 5.12 -9.81
C TYR A 30 -2.53 5.82 -8.98
N CYS A 31 -2.16 6.74 -8.08
CA CYS A 31 -3.14 7.57 -7.38
C CYS A 31 -3.94 8.46 -8.36
N ARG A 32 -3.28 9.03 -9.38
CA ARG A 32 -3.96 9.81 -10.43
C ARG A 32 -4.81 8.92 -11.33
N LEU A 33 -4.34 7.71 -11.65
CA LEU A 33 -5.09 6.73 -12.44
C LEU A 33 -6.39 6.32 -11.75
N TYR A 34 -6.31 5.98 -10.47
CA TYR A 34 -7.48 5.67 -9.65
C TYR A 34 -8.44 6.85 -9.55
N ALA A 35 -7.93 8.07 -9.32
CA ALA A 35 -8.73 9.28 -9.26
C ALA A 35 -9.45 9.56 -10.59
N MET A 36 -8.80 9.29 -11.72
CA MET A 36 -9.37 9.43 -13.06
C MET A 36 -10.50 8.42 -13.29
N GLN A 37 -10.25 7.12 -13.06
CA GLN A 37 -11.26 6.06 -13.22
C GLN A 37 -12.48 6.31 -12.31
N THR A 38 -12.23 6.68 -11.05
CA THR A 38 -13.29 6.99 -10.09
C THR A 38 -14.04 8.27 -10.48
N GLY A 39 -13.33 9.31 -10.91
CA GLY A 39 -13.93 10.56 -11.37
C GLY A 39 -14.83 10.39 -12.59
N MET A 40 -14.45 9.53 -13.55
CA MET A 40 -15.29 9.19 -14.70
C MET A 40 -16.59 8.49 -14.30
N LYS A 41 -16.54 7.62 -13.27
CA LYS A 41 -17.73 6.92 -12.72
C LYS A 41 -18.66 7.87 -11.96
N LEU A 42 -18.11 8.90 -11.31
CA LEU A 42 -18.87 9.88 -10.54
C LEU A 42 -19.60 10.88 -11.43
N ASP A 43 -18.84 11.63 -12.23
CA ASP A 43 -19.41 12.65 -13.11
C ASP A 43 -18.47 12.94 -14.28
N SER A 44 -18.80 12.38 -15.43
CA SER A 44 -18.17 12.63 -16.72
C SER A 44 -19.03 13.49 -17.66
N LYS A 45 -20.20 13.93 -17.19
CA LYS A 45 -21.20 14.63 -18.02
C LYS A 45 -21.09 16.14 -17.87
N THR A 46 -20.81 16.62 -16.65
CA THR A 46 -20.67 18.05 -16.39
C THR A 46 -19.44 18.62 -17.12
N PRO A 47 -19.57 19.74 -17.85
CA PRO A 47 -18.47 20.31 -18.64
C PRO A 47 -17.21 20.63 -17.81
N GLU A 48 -17.40 21.09 -16.56
CA GLU A 48 -16.31 21.40 -15.63
C GLU A 48 -15.57 20.13 -15.16
N CYS A 49 -16.31 19.09 -14.79
CA CYS A 49 -15.76 17.78 -14.42
C CYS A 49 -15.03 17.15 -15.61
N ARG A 50 -15.63 17.18 -16.81
CA ARG A 50 -14.99 16.68 -18.03
C ARG A 50 -13.70 17.42 -18.34
N LYS A 51 -13.68 18.76 -18.25
CA LYS A 51 -12.46 19.56 -18.45
C LYS A 51 -11.36 19.19 -17.46
N PHE A 52 -11.74 18.92 -16.20
CA PHE A 52 -10.82 18.45 -15.19
C PHE A 52 -10.28 17.05 -15.51
N LEU A 53 -11.14 16.09 -15.87
CA LEU A 53 -10.77 14.72 -16.19
C LEU A 53 -9.89 14.62 -17.44
N VAL A 54 -10.16 15.41 -18.49
CA VAL A 54 -9.31 15.48 -19.68
C VAL A 54 -7.90 15.95 -19.30
N LYS A 55 -7.79 17.02 -18.51
CA LYS A 55 -6.48 17.48 -18.04
C LYS A 55 -5.75 16.46 -17.17
N LEU A 56 -6.49 15.71 -16.33
CA LEU A 56 -5.92 14.64 -15.53
C LEU A 56 -5.41 13.49 -16.40
N MET A 57 -6.10 13.20 -17.51
CA MET A 57 -5.65 12.24 -18.53
C MET A 57 -4.37 12.71 -19.22
N ASP A 58 -4.30 13.98 -19.66
CA ASP A 58 -3.09 14.55 -20.28
C ASP A 58 -1.87 14.45 -19.34
N GLN A 59 -2.09 14.65 -18.03
CA GLN A 59 -1.06 14.46 -17.00
C GLN A 59 -0.62 13.01 -16.90
N LEU A 60 -1.56 12.05 -16.91
CA LEU A 60 -1.24 10.63 -16.88
C LEU A 60 -0.45 10.19 -18.12
N GLU A 61 -0.83 10.66 -19.31
CA GLU A 61 -0.11 10.38 -20.55
C GLU A 61 1.30 10.97 -20.54
N THR A 62 1.45 12.20 -20.04
CA THR A 62 2.75 12.86 -19.88
C THR A 62 3.64 12.06 -18.93
N MET A 63 3.13 11.69 -17.75
CA MET A 63 3.87 10.87 -16.78
C MET A 63 4.25 9.50 -17.35
N LYS A 64 3.32 8.84 -18.06
CA LYS A 64 3.60 7.53 -18.67
C LYS A 64 4.70 7.61 -19.73
N LYS A 65 4.78 8.72 -20.46
CA LYS A 65 5.83 8.98 -21.46
C LYS A 65 7.17 9.35 -20.81
N GLU A 66 7.13 10.16 -19.75
CA GLU A 66 8.33 10.57 -19.00
C GLU A 66 8.99 9.40 -18.27
N PHE A 67 8.19 8.47 -17.75
CA PHE A 67 8.65 7.28 -17.03
C PHE A 67 8.42 5.99 -17.82
N SER A 68 8.52 6.03 -19.16
CA SER A 68 8.35 4.86 -20.01
C SER A 68 9.39 3.77 -19.76
N ASP A 69 10.54 4.14 -19.20
CA ASP A 69 11.64 3.23 -18.90
C ASP A 69 11.44 2.51 -17.55
N ASN A 70 10.44 2.92 -16.76
CA ASN A 70 10.16 2.35 -15.46
C ASN A 70 9.20 1.15 -15.58
N GLU A 71 9.68 -0.04 -15.22
CA GLU A 71 8.90 -1.27 -15.24
C GLU A 71 7.63 -1.20 -14.39
N SER A 72 7.65 -0.44 -13.29
CA SER A 72 6.49 -0.29 -12.41
C SER A 72 5.36 0.53 -13.02
N ILE A 73 5.58 1.27 -14.11
CA ILE A 73 4.54 2.03 -14.84
C ILE A 73 4.14 1.32 -16.15
N THR A 74 5.06 0.59 -16.77
CA THR A 74 4.79 -0.14 -18.01
C THR A 74 4.14 -1.51 -17.77
N GLN A 75 4.49 -2.19 -16.68
CA GLN A 75 3.96 -3.50 -16.31
C GLN A 75 3.04 -3.39 -15.10
N GLU A 76 1.76 -3.68 -15.29
CA GLU A 76 0.75 -3.61 -14.21
C GLU A 76 1.07 -4.53 -13.03
N VAL A 77 1.65 -5.70 -13.27
CA VAL A 77 2.03 -6.65 -12.20
C VAL A 77 3.12 -6.06 -11.29
N VAL A 78 4.10 -5.37 -11.89
CA VAL A 78 5.20 -4.74 -11.14
C VAL A 78 4.68 -3.51 -10.40
N GLY A 79 3.84 -2.70 -11.05
CA GLY A 79 3.15 -1.57 -10.43
C GLY A 79 2.29 -1.98 -9.25
N ASN A 80 1.52 -3.06 -9.37
CA ASN A 80 0.69 -3.60 -8.30
C ASN A 80 1.54 -3.97 -7.07
N ALA A 81 2.56 -4.80 -7.26
CA ALA A 81 3.47 -5.19 -6.19
C ALA A 81 4.17 -3.98 -5.54
N HIS A 82 4.52 -2.95 -6.33
CA HIS A 82 5.14 -1.73 -5.81
C HIS A 82 4.18 -0.95 -4.90
N ILE A 83 2.93 -0.73 -5.34
CA ILE A 83 1.91 -0.04 -4.55
C ILE A 83 1.54 -0.82 -3.30
N GLU A 84 1.40 -2.15 -3.41
CA GLU A 84 1.05 -3.03 -2.29
C GLU A 84 2.14 -3.02 -1.22
N ASN A 85 3.40 -3.21 -1.61
CA ASN A 85 4.53 -3.15 -0.68
C ASN A 85 4.63 -1.78 0.00
N TYR A 86 4.38 -0.69 -0.74
CA TYR A 86 4.42 0.65 -0.16
C TYR A 86 3.25 0.89 0.82
N ALA A 87 2.05 0.42 0.50
CA ALA A 87 0.88 0.50 1.36
C ALA A 87 1.08 -0.29 2.67
N LEU A 88 1.60 -1.51 2.58
CA LEU A 88 1.92 -2.37 3.72
C LEU A 88 3.04 -1.77 4.58
N LYS A 89 4.07 -1.18 3.96
CA LYS A 89 5.14 -0.51 4.72
C LYS A 89 4.61 0.64 5.57
N LEU A 90 3.71 1.46 5.02
CA LEU A 90 3.05 2.54 5.77
C LEU A 90 2.12 1.99 6.86
N PHE A 91 1.42 0.89 6.57
CA PHE A 91 0.58 0.19 7.54
C PHE A 91 1.39 -0.30 8.74
N LEU A 92 2.44 -1.08 8.49
CA LEU A 92 3.30 -1.67 9.52
C LEU A 92 4.03 -0.60 10.33
N TYR A 93 4.46 0.49 9.70
CA TYR A 93 5.00 1.64 10.43
C TYR A 93 3.98 2.19 11.43
N ALA A 94 2.74 2.41 10.97
CA ALA A 94 1.69 2.95 11.82
C ALA A 94 1.25 1.96 12.92
N ASP A 95 1.19 0.67 12.61
CA ASP A 95 0.88 -0.42 13.55
C ASP A 95 1.98 -0.55 14.63
N ASN A 96 3.25 -0.45 14.25
CA ASN A 96 4.35 -0.48 15.20
C ASN A 96 4.32 0.73 16.15
N GLU A 97 4.03 1.92 15.64
CA GLU A 97 3.86 3.12 16.49
C GLU A 97 2.62 2.99 17.39
N ASP A 98 1.53 2.40 16.91
CA ASP A 98 0.31 2.14 17.71
C ASP A 98 0.59 1.16 18.84
N ARG A 99 1.27 0.04 18.57
CA ARG A 99 1.70 -0.95 19.58
C ARG A 99 2.71 -0.39 20.57
N ALA A 100 3.53 0.58 20.15
CA ALA A 100 4.48 1.27 21.01
C ALA A 100 3.83 2.43 21.79
N GLU A 101 2.51 2.62 21.71
CA GLU A 101 1.75 3.68 22.36
C GLU A 101 2.18 5.10 21.93
N ARG A 102 2.76 5.25 20.74
CA ARG A 102 3.26 6.52 20.20
C ARG A 102 2.24 7.18 19.29
N PHE A 103 1.27 7.83 19.89
CA PHE A 103 0.21 8.49 19.15
C PHE A 103 0.61 9.90 18.69
N HIS A 104 0.82 10.06 17.39
CA HIS A 104 1.17 11.35 16.80
C HIS A 104 0.59 11.54 15.40
N LYS A 105 0.64 12.76 14.84
CA LYS A 105 0.03 13.06 13.53
C LYS A 105 0.57 12.19 12.36
N ASN A 106 1.84 11.79 12.40
CA ASN A 106 2.45 11.03 11.31
C ASN A 106 1.94 9.59 11.20
N MET A 107 1.60 8.92 12.31
CA MET A 107 1.07 7.55 12.30
C MET A 107 -0.39 7.54 11.87
N ILE A 108 -1.20 8.49 12.33
CA ILE A 108 -2.57 8.72 11.79
C ILE A 108 -2.51 8.92 10.28
N LYS A 109 -1.60 9.78 9.81
CA LYS A 109 -1.44 10.02 8.38
C LYS A 109 -0.97 8.76 7.64
N SER A 110 -0.09 7.97 8.22
CA SER A 110 0.40 6.72 7.62
C SER A 110 -0.71 5.67 7.51
N PHE A 111 -1.55 5.48 8.53
CA PHE A 111 -2.75 4.64 8.44
C PHE A 111 -3.72 5.16 7.37
N PHE A 112 -4.00 6.46 7.36
CA PHE A 112 -4.89 7.04 6.37
C PHE A 112 -4.37 6.87 4.94
N THR A 113 -3.11 7.21 4.68
CA THR A 113 -2.46 7.05 3.36
C THR A 113 -2.39 5.58 2.96
N SER A 114 -2.07 4.66 3.88
CA SER A 114 -2.11 3.21 3.61
C SER A 114 -3.51 2.78 3.15
N SER A 115 -4.58 3.22 3.83
CA SER A 115 -5.96 2.91 3.41
C SER A 115 -6.30 3.43 2.01
N LEU A 116 -5.78 4.62 1.64
CA LEU A 116 -5.97 5.18 0.31
C LEU A 116 -5.19 4.42 -0.76
N LEU A 117 -3.98 3.95 -0.45
CA LEU A 117 -3.19 3.16 -1.39
C LEU A 117 -3.79 1.77 -1.60
N LEU A 118 -4.35 1.17 -0.56
CA LEU A 118 -5.14 -0.06 -0.69
C LEU A 118 -6.39 0.16 -1.54
N ASP A 119 -7.05 1.32 -1.45
CA ASP A 119 -8.10 1.72 -2.40
C ASP A 119 -7.60 1.78 -3.84
N VAL A 120 -6.41 2.36 -4.05
CA VAL A 120 -5.76 2.47 -5.37
C VAL A 120 -5.42 1.09 -5.95
N LEU A 121 -5.15 0.07 -5.13
CA LEU A 121 -4.89 -1.29 -5.64
C LEU A 121 -6.06 -1.87 -6.47
N SER A 122 -7.28 -1.35 -6.28
CA SER A 122 -8.44 -1.78 -7.08
C SER A 122 -8.32 -1.45 -8.58
N VAL A 123 -7.38 -0.57 -8.99
CA VAL A 123 -7.13 -0.33 -10.42
C VAL A 123 -6.54 -1.55 -11.12
N PHE A 124 -5.88 -2.45 -10.38
CA PHE A 124 -5.24 -3.65 -10.92
C PHE A 124 -6.18 -4.88 -10.92
N GLY A 125 -7.35 -4.79 -10.31
CA GLY A 125 -8.30 -5.90 -10.19
C GLY A 125 -8.97 -5.99 -8.82
N GLU A 126 -9.44 -7.19 -8.47
CA GLU A 126 -10.02 -7.47 -7.16
C GLU A 126 -8.95 -7.46 -6.06
N LEU A 127 -9.26 -6.82 -4.93
CA LEU A 127 -8.38 -6.84 -3.76
C LEU A 127 -8.42 -8.21 -3.09
N SER A 128 -7.27 -8.67 -2.61
CA SER A 128 -7.20 -9.83 -1.71
C SER A 128 -7.98 -9.56 -0.41
N GLU A 129 -8.50 -10.61 0.22
CA GLU A 129 -9.22 -10.51 1.50
C GLU A 129 -8.36 -9.82 2.58
N GLU A 130 -7.05 -10.10 2.58
CA GLU A 130 -6.08 -9.46 3.46
C GLU A 130 -6.00 -7.95 3.23
N ASN A 131 -5.94 -7.50 1.97
CA ASN A 131 -5.92 -6.08 1.64
C ASN A 131 -7.25 -5.38 2.01
N VAL A 132 -8.38 -6.07 1.91
CA VAL A 132 -9.69 -5.56 2.37
C VAL A 132 -9.69 -5.39 3.89
N LYS A 133 -9.18 -6.38 4.65
CA LYS A 133 -9.05 -6.29 6.11
C LYS A 133 -8.12 -5.15 6.53
N HIS A 134 -6.93 -5.06 5.94
CA HIS A 134 -5.97 -3.98 6.21
C HIS A 134 -6.56 -2.59 5.90
N ARG A 135 -7.30 -2.46 4.79
CA ARG A 135 -7.96 -1.20 4.42
C ARG A 135 -8.99 -0.78 5.46
N LYS A 136 -9.84 -1.72 5.89
CA LYS A 136 -10.88 -1.46 6.91
C LYS A 136 -10.23 -1.07 8.24
N TYR A 137 -9.21 -1.82 8.66
CA TYR A 137 -8.47 -1.55 9.90
C TYR A 137 -7.78 -0.18 9.87
N ALA A 138 -7.00 0.11 8.84
CA ALA A 138 -6.25 1.36 8.72
C ALA A 138 -7.17 2.59 8.72
N ARG A 139 -8.31 2.52 8.01
CA ARG A 139 -9.30 3.61 8.00
C ARG A 139 -9.95 3.81 9.37
N TRP A 140 -10.33 2.72 10.02
CA TRP A 140 -10.92 2.75 11.35
C TRP A 140 -9.93 3.32 12.38
N LYS A 141 -8.69 2.78 12.44
CA LYS A 141 -7.67 3.24 13.39
C LYS A 141 -7.26 4.68 13.19
N ALA A 142 -7.08 5.14 11.95
CA ALA A 142 -6.76 6.54 11.68
C ALA A 142 -7.83 7.49 12.29
N THR A 143 -9.10 7.13 12.14
CA THR A 143 -10.23 7.92 12.66
C THR A 143 -10.31 7.83 14.18
N TYR A 144 -10.18 6.64 14.74
CA TYR A 144 -10.19 6.39 16.18
C TYR A 144 -9.09 7.18 16.90
N ILE A 145 -7.83 7.03 16.48
CA ILE A 145 -6.69 7.72 17.11
C ILE A 145 -6.85 9.24 16.96
N HIS A 146 -7.31 9.73 15.82
CA HIS A 146 -7.56 11.17 15.62
C HIS A 146 -8.60 11.71 16.61
N ASN A 147 -9.71 10.98 16.81
CA ASN A 147 -10.77 11.37 17.73
C ASN A 147 -10.31 11.33 19.19
N CYS A 148 -9.62 10.26 19.60
CA CYS A 148 -9.04 10.15 20.94
C CYS A 148 -8.08 11.30 21.23
N LEU A 149 -7.14 11.59 20.32
CA LEU A 149 -6.22 12.72 20.49
C LEU A 149 -6.92 14.08 20.51
N LYS A 150 -8.04 14.23 19.79
CA LYS A 150 -8.84 15.46 19.79
C LYS A 150 -9.63 15.63 21.09
N ASN A 151 -10.10 14.53 21.67
CA ASN A 151 -10.88 14.51 22.91
C ASN A 151 -10.00 14.43 24.18
N GLY A 152 -8.68 14.26 24.02
CA GLY A 152 -7.74 14.12 25.14
C GLY A 152 -7.73 12.72 25.78
N GLU A 153 -8.28 11.72 25.09
CA GLU A 153 -8.31 10.32 25.52
C GLU A 153 -7.08 9.58 24.97
N THR A 154 -6.48 8.68 25.77
CA THR A 154 -5.40 7.81 25.32
C THR A 154 -5.96 6.64 24.50
N PRO A 155 -5.64 6.52 23.21
CA PRO A 155 -6.09 5.40 22.39
C PRO A 155 -5.52 4.07 22.93
N GLN A 156 -6.28 2.99 22.83
CA GLN A 156 -5.77 1.66 23.18
C GLN A 156 -4.85 1.11 22.08
N PRO A 157 -3.65 0.58 22.43
CA PRO A 157 -2.70 0.02 21.47
C PRO A 157 -3.12 -1.39 21.00
N GLY A 158 -2.82 -1.70 19.75
CA GLY A 158 -2.88 -3.05 19.19
C GLY A 158 -4.02 -3.31 18.21
N PRO A 159 -3.99 -4.48 17.54
CA PRO A 159 -5.08 -4.93 16.71
C PRO A 159 -6.25 -5.27 17.63
N ILE A 160 -7.24 -4.38 17.70
CA ILE A 160 -8.54 -4.77 18.23
C ILE A 160 -9.03 -5.87 17.31
N GLY A 161 -9.19 -7.07 17.88
CA GLY A 161 -9.50 -8.29 17.14
C GLY A 161 -10.68 -8.04 16.21
N MET A 162 -10.40 -7.98 14.91
CA MET A 162 -11.43 -8.10 13.88
C MET A 162 -11.83 -9.58 13.69
N ASP A 163 -11.70 -10.40 14.73
CA ASP A 163 -12.02 -11.83 14.76
C ASP A 163 -13.06 -12.17 15.85
N GLU A 164 -13.74 -11.16 16.39
CA GLU A 164 -14.98 -11.38 17.16
C GLU A 164 -16.12 -10.71 16.39
N ASP A 165 -16.95 -11.55 15.77
CA ASP A 165 -18.31 -11.21 15.38
C ASP A 165 -19.07 -10.70 16.61
N GLU A 166 -18.89 -9.42 16.98
CA GLU A 166 -19.71 -8.77 18.00
C GLU A 166 -19.70 -7.26 17.81
N GLU A 167 -20.81 -6.77 17.23
CA GLU A 167 -21.76 -5.86 17.88
C GLU A 167 -21.33 -5.06 19.14
N ALA A 168 -20.12 -4.49 19.16
CA ALA A 168 -19.76 -3.47 20.14
C ALA A 168 -20.38 -2.11 19.74
N GLY A 169 -21.70 -2.00 19.93
CA GLY A 169 -22.40 -0.84 20.50
C GLY A 169 -22.03 0.60 20.09
N GLY A 170 -21.48 0.83 18.92
CA GLY A 170 -21.26 2.16 18.36
C GLY A 170 -22.20 2.39 17.20
N ASN A 171 -23.23 3.21 17.41
CA ASN A 171 -24.22 3.60 16.39
C ASN A 171 -23.64 3.70 14.97
N PRO A 172 -24.35 3.21 13.94
CA PRO A 172 -23.96 3.42 12.56
C PRO A 172 -24.12 4.91 12.25
N VAL A 173 -23.07 5.70 12.46
CA VAL A 173 -23.05 7.08 11.99
C VAL A 173 -22.98 7.00 10.47
N GLN A 174 -24.04 7.51 9.85
CA GLN A 174 -24.22 7.77 8.42
C GLN A 174 -22.95 8.35 7.78
N PRO A 175 -22.79 8.23 6.44
CA PRO A 175 -21.67 8.82 5.73
C PRO A 175 -21.79 10.36 5.71
N GLU A 176 -21.47 10.99 6.84
CA GLU A 176 -21.23 12.42 6.88
C GLU A 176 -19.78 12.69 6.43
N SER A 177 -19.69 13.52 5.41
CA SER A 177 -18.47 14.02 4.76
C SER A 177 -17.29 14.19 5.74
N PRO A 178 -16.13 13.56 5.52
CA PRO A 178 -14.97 13.81 6.36
C PRO A 178 -14.50 15.26 6.18
N PRO A 179 -14.14 15.98 7.27
CA PRO A 179 -13.67 17.35 7.19
C PRO A 179 -12.29 17.39 6.52
N SER A 180 -12.13 18.36 5.62
CA SER A 180 -10.95 18.58 4.80
C SER A 180 -9.84 19.28 5.60
N THR A 181 -9.09 18.53 6.40
CA THR A 181 -7.85 19.05 7.02
C THR A 181 -6.66 18.87 6.05
N ASN A 182 -5.88 19.95 5.87
CA ASN A 182 -4.67 19.99 5.06
C ASN A 182 -3.52 19.29 5.80
N TYR A 183 -2.96 18.24 5.21
CA TYR A 183 -1.89 17.44 5.83
C TYR A 183 -0.69 17.35 4.90
N ASN A 184 -0.03 18.47 4.58
CA ASN A 184 0.87 18.58 3.41
C ASN A 184 2.32 18.10 3.58
N ASN A 185 2.73 17.42 4.67
CA ASN A 185 4.15 17.01 4.80
C ASN A 185 4.37 15.82 5.75
N ILE A 186 4.60 14.61 5.23
CA ILE A 186 5.22 13.51 6.02
C ILE A 186 6.70 13.57 5.72
N GLN A 187 7.59 13.70 6.69
CA GLN A 187 9.00 13.34 6.51
C GLN A 187 9.22 12.14 7.42
N ILE A 188 9.41 10.96 6.82
CA ILE A 188 9.81 9.77 7.59
C ILE A 188 11.27 10.03 7.96
N PRO A 189 11.64 10.15 9.25
CA PRO A 189 13.03 10.33 9.62
C PRO A 189 13.85 9.11 9.17
N PRO A 190 15.01 9.31 8.52
CA PRO A 190 15.93 8.22 8.25
C PRO A 190 16.47 7.72 9.59
N GLY A 191 15.87 6.63 10.09
CA GLY A 191 16.08 6.13 11.45
C GLY A 191 14.87 5.39 12.03
N ALA A 192 13.67 5.59 11.47
CA ALA A 192 12.52 4.73 11.74
C ALA A 192 12.63 3.42 10.95
N HIS A 193 13.63 2.64 11.30
CA HIS A 193 13.75 1.25 10.89
C HIS A 193 12.57 0.49 11.52
N ALA A 194 11.64 -0.01 10.70
CA ALA A 194 11.24 -1.41 10.83
C ALA A 194 12.53 -2.24 10.95
N PRO A 195 12.56 -3.47 11.50
CA PRO A 195 13.74 -4.30 11.32
C PRO A 195 13.96 -4.47 9.81
N ALA A 196 14.80 -3.61 9.26
CA ALA A 196 15.51 -3.85 8.05
C ALA A 196 16.40 -5.00 8.46
N ASN A 197 16.30 -6.09 7.71
CA ASN A 197 17.41 -7.00 7.55
C ASN A 197 18.65 -6.15 7.22
N THR A 198 19.38 -5.81 8.28
CA THR A 198 20.72 -5.25 8.29
C THR A 198 21.42 -6.12 9.31
N PRO A 199 22.62 -6.59 8.98
CA PRO A 199 23.27 -7.69 9.67
C PRO A 199 23.49 -7.27 11.11
N ALA A 200 22.88 -8.02 12.03
CA ALA A 200 23.46 -8.11 13.35
C ALA A 200 24.92 -8.53 13.12
N ASP A 201 25.84 -7.72 13.61
CA ASP A 201 27.25 -8.04 13.79
C ASP A 201 27.31 -9.20 14.79
N LEU A 202 26.93 -10.37 14.29
CA LEU A 202 27.11 -11.65 14.95
C LEU A 202 28.57 -12.02 14.69
N PRO A 203 29.33 -12.39 15.73
CA PRO A 203 30.66 -12.95 15.51
C PRO A 203 30.55 -14.10 14.50
N PRO A 204 31.49 -14.20 13.55
CA PRO A 204 31.31 -15.02 12.35
C PRO A 204 31.10 -16.49 12.74
N PRO A 205 29.98 -17.13 12.38
CA PRO A 205 29.96 -18.57 12.28
C PRO A 205 30.59 -18.92 10.94
N ALA A 206 31.72 -19.61 11.02
CA ALA A 206 32.42 -20.17 9.89
C ALA A 206 31.49 -21.01 9.00
N GLY A 207 31.51 -20.76 7.68
CA GLY A 207 30.86 -21.62 6.68
C GLY A 207 30.20 -20.85 5.54
N GLY A 208 31.02 -20.42 4.57
CA GLY A 208 30.59 -19.56 3.46
C GLY A 208 29.66 -20.21 2.44
N LEU A 209 28.61 -19.47 2.07
CA LEU A 209 27.87 -19.58 0.81
C LEU A 209 27.57 -18.17 0.32
N GLN A 210 28.21 -17.76 -0.77
CA GLN A 210 27.98 -16.48 -1.42
C GLN A 210 27.01 -16.72 -2.58
N LEU A 211 25.72 -16.50 -2.34
CA LEU A 211 24.67 -16.63 -3.37
C LEU A 211 24.72 -15.42 -4.32
N SER A 212 24.64 -15.68 -5.63
CA SER A 212 24.63 -14.64 -6.66
C SER A 212 23.21 -14.08 -6.89
N ALA A 213 23.11 -12.91 -7.54
CA ALA A 213 21.81 -12.32 -7.91
C ALA A 213 20.96 -13.27 -8.77
N ASP A 214 21.60 -14.07 -9.64
CA ASP A 214 20.93 -15.07 -10.47
C ASP A 214 20.31 -16.21 -9.64
N ASP A 215 20.93 -16.58 -8.52
CA ASP A 215 20.40 -17.62 -7.62
C ASP A 215 19.12 -17.15 -6.92
N PHE A 216 19.06 -15.85 -6.56
CA PHE A 216 17.85 -15.25 -6.02
C PHE A 216 16.72 -15.16 -7.06
N THR A 217 17.03 -14.78 -8.29
CA THR A 217 16.04 -14.75 -9.38
C THR A 217 15.48 -16.14 -9.67
N LYS A 218 16.34 -17.18 -9.68
CA LYS A 218 15.90 -18.57 -9.84
C LYS A 218 15.06 -19.06 -8.66
N ALA A 219 15.45 -18.76 -7.42
CA ALA A 219 14.66 -19.13 -6.24
C ALA A 219 13.26 -18.51 -6.29
N GLN A 220 13.16 -17.23 -6.66
CA GLN A 220 11.87 -16.54 -6.84
C GLN A 220 11.00 -17.20 -7.93
N LYS A 221 11.62 -17.66 -9.02
CA LYS A 221 10.93 -18.38 -10.10
C LYS A 221 10.36 -19.72 -9.63
N TYR A 222 11.11 -20.49 -8.83
CA TYR A 222 10.60 -21.73 -8.24
C TYR A 222 9.44 -21.47 -7.27
N CYS A 223 9.50 -20.42 -6.45
CA CYS A 223 8.38 -20.04 -5.59
C CYS A 223 7.12 -19.68 -6.40
N LYS A 224 7.28 -19.00 -7.53
CA LYS A 224 6.17 -18.68 -8.45
C LYS A 224 5.55 -19.93 -9.07
N TYR A 225 6.36 -20.89 -9.49
CA TYR A 225 5.87 -22.18 -10.01
C TYR A 225 5.20 -23.04 -8.96
N ALA A 226 5.67 -23.01 -7.71
CA ALA A 226 4.97 -23.64 -6.60
C ALA A 226 3.60 -23.02 -6.38
N GLY A 227 3.49 -21.68 -6.41
CA GLY A 227 2.21 -20.97 -6.31
C GLY A 227 1.24 -21.35 -7.43
N SER A 228 1.72 -21.42 -8.68
CA SER A 228 0.89 -21.90 -9.80
C SER A 228 0.46 -23.36 -9.64
N ALA A 229 1.34 -24.24 -9.16
CA ALA A 229 1.00 -25.65 -8.94
C ALA A 229 -0.07 -25.83 -7.85
N LEU A 230 -0.01 -25.04 -6.77
CA LEU A 230 -1.05 -25.02 -5.73
C LEU A 230 -2.40 -24.56 -6.29
N GLN A 231 -2.41 -23.61 -7.23
CA GLN A 231 -3.63 -23.16 -7.90
C GLN A 231 -4.33 -24.26 -8.73
N TYR A 232 -3.56 -25.24 -9.22
CA TYR A 232 -4.06 -26.41 -9.94
C TYR A 232 -4.16 -27.66 -9.06
N GLU A 233 -4.08 -27.50 -7.73
CA GLU A 233 -4.12 -28.57 -6.73
C GLU A 233 -3.04 -29.66 -6.93
N ASP A 234 -1.97 -29.35 -7.67
CA ASP A 234 -0.83 -30.23 -7.88
C ASP A 234 0.19 -30.07 -6.74
N VAL A 235 -0.14 -30.72 -5.63
CA VAL A 235 0.68 -30.73 -4.40
C VAL A 235 2.08 -31.30 -4.67
N GLY A 236 2.21 -32.27 -5.56
CA GLY A 236 3.49 -32.89 -5.90
C GLY A 236 4.44 -31.91 -6.54
N THR A 237 3.98 -31.20 -7.57
CA THR A 237 4.76 -30.16 -8.26
C THR A 237 5.03 -28.96 -7.36
N ALA A 238 4.11 -28.59 -6.47
CA ALA A 238 4.32 -27.52 -5.50
C ALA A 238 5.48 -27.83 -4.53
N ILE A 239 5.47 -29.01 -3.92
CA ILE A 239 6.52 -29.45 -2.99
C ILE A 239 7.88 -29.52 -3.70
N GLN A 240 7.92 -30.06 -4.92
CA GLN A 240 9.17 -30.16 -5.69
C GLN A 240 9.80 -28.79 -5.98
N ASN A 241 9.00 -27.79 -6.34
CA ASN A 241 9.52 -26.45 -6.62
C ASN A 241 9.99 -25.74 -5.33
N LEU A 242 9.29 -25.90 -4.21
CA LEU A 242 9.73 -25.36 -2.92
C LEU A 242 11.03 -26.01 -2.44
N GLN A 243 11.18 -27.32 -2.62
CA GLN A 243 12.43 -28.02 -2.29
C GLN A 243 13.61 -27.56 -3.17
N LYS A 244 13.37 -27.29 -4.46
CA LYS A 244 14.40 -26.71 -5.35
C LYS A 244 14.82 -25.32 -4.92
N ALA A 245 13.87 -24.45 -4.57
CA ALA A 245 14.17 -23.12 -4.04
C ALA A 245 14.99 -23.21 -2.75
N LEU A 246 14.58 -24.07 -1.82
CA LEU A 246 15.28 -24.28 -0.55
C LEU A 246 16.70 -24.80 -0.75
N LYS A 247 16.88 -25.79 -1.64
CA LYS A 247 18.19 -26.37 -1.96
C LYS A 247 19.12 -25.33 -2.60
N LEU A 248 18.62 -24.54 -3.54
CA LEU A 248 19.39 -23.47 -4.18
C LEU A 248 19.85 -22.42 -3.16
N LEU A 249 18.96 -21.99 -2.25
CA LEU A 249 19.28 -21.02 -1.21
C LEU A 249 20.18 -21.58 -0.09
N THR A 250 20.19 -22.91 0.11
CA THR A 250 20.99 -23.56 1.16
C THR A 250 22.33 -24.07 0.66
N THR A 251 22.50 -24.30 -0.64
CA THR A 251 23.71 -24.94 -1.20
C THR A 251 24.35 -24.17 -2.35
N GLY A 252 23.69 -23.14 -2.88
CA GLY A 252 24.14 -22.41 -4.08
C GLY A 252 24.15 -23.26 -5.35
N LYS A 253 23.49 -24.43 -5.34
CA LYS A 253 23.42 -25.37 -6.46
C LYS A 253 22.02 -25.97 -6.60
N GLU A 254 21.63 -26.25 -7.85
CA GLU A 254 20.33 -26.84 -8.23
C GLU A 254 20.21 -28.32 -7.82
#